data_AF-A0A4Y3IH63-F1
#
_entry.id   AF-A0A4Y3IH63-F1
#
_cell.length_a   1.000
_cell.length_b   1.000
_cell.length_c   1.000
_cell.angle_alpha   90.00
_cell.angle_beta   90.00
_cell.angle_gamma   90.00
#
_symmetry.space_group_name_H-M   'P 1'
#
loop_
_entity.id
_entity.type
_entity.pdbx_description
1 polymer ?
#
loop_
_entity_poly.entity_id
_entity_poly.type
_entity_poly.pdbx_seq_one_letter_code
_entity_poly.pdbx_strand_id
1 'polypeptide(L)'
;MKVSNPLTIVAIFAGTAETFATAALVALPEPMQAKFIYFVMLFPVLIVTCFFLTLVFKPQSLYAPSDFSNEEHFLDANKLKQVVSKETESVLKEAIENNMLTGDVKSLSEKVANLTLQNLEASVDKKVLDYLTQHPNQAFENRVLGHILQDHKRSILESLIRLEHNGQIVSGMDGEVKVWQIKT
;
A
#
# COMPACT_ATOMS: atom_id res chain seq x y z
N MET A 1 8.82 -11.47 18.89
CA MET A 1 9.91 -11.66 17.90
C MET A 1 9.31 -11.51 16.52
N LYS A 2 9.85 -10.61 15.69
CA LYS A 2 9.36 -10.41 14.33
C LYS A 2 9.76 -11.64 13.51
N VAL A 3 8.78 -12.44 13.10
CA VAL A 3 9.00 -13.63 12.25
C VAL A 3 9.16 -13.13 10.82
N SER A 4 10.28 -12.46 10.54
CA SER A 4 10.57 -11.84 9.24
C SER A 4 11.81 -12.42 8.58
N ASN A 5 12.51 -13.34 9.25
CA ASN A 5 13.63 -14.05 8.65
C ASN A 5 13.16 -15.44 8.15
N PRO A 6 13.26 -15.73 6.85
CA PRO A 6 12.94 -17.05 6.27
C PRO A 6 13.60 -18.21 7.02
N LEU A 7 14.80 -18.01 7.57
CA LEU A 7 15.51 -19.02 8.36
C LEU A 7 14.77 -19.38 9.64
N THR A 8 14.12 -18.41 10.29
CA THR A 8 13.34 -18.64 11.52
C THR A 8 12.06 -19.43 11.22
N ILE A 9 11.42 -19.17 10.07
CA ILE A 9 10.23 -19.93 9.64
C ILE A 9 10.60 -21.40 9.41
N VAL A 10 11.72 -21.64 8.72
CA VAL A 10 12.24 -23.01 8.49
C VAL A 10 12.57 -23.70 9.81
N ALA A 11 13.19 -23.00 10.76
CA ALA A 11 13.52 -23.56 12.07
C ALA A 11 12.28 -23.97 12.89
N ILE A 12 11.24 -23.12 12.91
CA ILE A 12 9.97 -23.43 13.60
C ILE A 12 9.28 -24.63 12.94
N PHE A 13 9.26 -24.66 11.61
CA PHE A 13 8.62 -25.74 10.86
C PHE A 13 9.35 -27.07 11.07
N ALA A 14 10.69 -27.07 11.05
CA ALA A 14 11.51 -28.26 11.30
C ALA A 14 11.25 -28.83 12.70
N GLY A 15 11.30 -28.00 13.75
CA GLY A 15 11.07 -28.46 15.13
C GLY A 15 9.64 -28.99 15.35
N THR A 16 8.65 -28.35 14.72
CA THR A 16 7.25 -28.80 14.79
C THR A 16 7.06 -30.13 14.06
N ALA A 17 7.63 -30.26 12.86
CA ALA A 17 7.56 -31.48 12.06
C ALA A 17 8.27 -32.66 12.75
N GLU A 18 9.42 -32.44 13.37
CA GLU A 18 10.15 -33.46 14.14
C GLU A 18 9.35 -33.92 15.36
N THR A 19 8.73 -32.99 16.08
CA THR A 19 7.86 -33.30 17.23
C THR A 19 6.69 -34.20 16.80
N PHE A 20 6.00 -33.85 15.72
CA PHE A 20 4.90 -34.65 15.20
C PHE A 20 5.35 -36.00 14.64
N ALA A 21 6.49 -36.05 13.96
CA ALA A 21 7.05 -37.29 13.45
C ALA A 21 7.40 -38.25 14.60
N THR A 22 8.00 -37.74 15.68
CA THR A 22 8.33 -38.52 16.87
C THR A 22 7.07 -39.05 17.55
N ALA A 23 6.04 -38.21 17.73
CA ALA A 23 4.77 -38.64 18.30
C ALA A 23 4.08 -39.71 17.44
N ALA A 24 4.08 -39.54 16.12
CA ALA A 24 3.51 -40.50 15.18
C ALA A 24 4.29 -41.83 15.16
N LEU A 25 5.61 -41.78 15.26
CA LEU A 25 6.47 -42.97 15.27
C LEU A 25 6.16 -43.89 16.45
N VAL A 26 5.96 -43.33 17.64
CA VAL A 26 5.62 -44.10 18.86
C VAL A 26 4.23 -44.76 18.75
N ALA A 27 3.30 -44.14 18.04
CA ALA A 27 1.95 -44.67 17.84
C ALA A 27 1.85 -45.70 16.70
N LEU A 28 2.90 -45.89 15.89
CA LEU A 28 2.87 -46.71 14.69
C LEU A 28 3.22 -48.19 14.97
N PRO A 29 2.54 -49.16 14.35
CA PRO A 29 2.95 -50.57 14.39
C PRO A 29 4.32 -50.80 13.74
N GLU A 30 5.14 -51.70 14.30
CA GLU A 30 6.49 -52.06 13.80
C GLU A 30 6.61 -52.23 12.28
N PRO A 31 5.73 -52.96 11.56
CA PRO A 31 5.89 -53.15 10.12
C PRO A 31 5.76 -51.87 9.30
N MET A 32 5.16 -50.82 9.87
CA MET A 32 4.99 -49.52 9.21
C MET A 32 6.07 -48.50 9.61
N GLN A 33 6.72 -48.67 10.77
CA GLN A 33 7.72 -47.73 11.28
C GLN A 33 8.88 -47.52 10.31
N ALA A 34 9.39 -48.59 9.69
CA ALA A 34 10.49 -48.48 8.73
C ALA A 34 10.12 -47.61 7.52
N LYS A 35 8.92 -47.81 6.94
CA LYS A 35 8.43 -47.00 5.81
C LYS A 35 8.23 -45.54 6.22
N PHE A 36 7.71 -45.32 7.43
CA PHE A 36 7.52 -44.00 7.98
C PHE A 36 8.84 -43.26 8.21
N ILE A 37 9.88 -43.93 8.71
CA ILE A 37 11.21 -43.33 8.90
C ILE A 37 11.80 -42.86 7.56
N TYR A 38 11.71 -43.66 6.50
CA TYR A 38 12.15 -43.23 5.17
C TYR A 38 11.37 -42.03 4.65
N PHE A 39 10.05 -41.98 4.89
CA PHE A 39 9.23 -40.82 4.54
C PHE A 39 9.66 -39.56 5.32
N VAL A 40 9.85 -39.67 6.64
CA VAL A 40 10.25 -38.55 7.51
C VAL A 40 11.64 -38.01 7.15
N MET A 41 12.55 -38.84 6.65
CA MET A 41 13.85 -38.37 6.15
C MET A 41 13.77 -37.76 4.75
N LEU A 42 13.05 -38.40 3.82
CA LEU A 42 13.01 -37.98 2.42
C LEU A 42 12.18 -36.71 2.21
N PHE A 43 11.06 -36.58 2.92
CA PHE A 43 10.12 -35.48 2.74
C PHE A 43 10.71 -34.09 3.04
N PRO A 44 11.42 -33.87 4.17
CA PRO A 44 12.09 -32.59 4.43
C PRO A 44 13.17 -32.28 3.39
N VAL A 45 13.95 -33.28 2.96
CA VAL A 45 14.97 -33.11 1.92
C VAL A 45 14.32 -32.63 0.62
N LEU A 46 13.22 -33.26 0.20
CA LEU A 46 12.46 -32.85 -0.98
C LEU A 46 11.97 -31.40 -0.88
N ILE A 47 11.38 -31.00 0.25
CA ILE A 47 10.91 -29.62 0.42
C ILE A 47 12.07 -28.63 0.37
N VAL A 48 13.20 -28.92 1.03
CA VAL A 48 14.39 -28.06 0.99
C VAL A 48 14.94 -27.97 -0.44
N THR A 49 15.04 -29.08 -1.16
CA THR A 49 15.47 -29.08 -2.57
C THR A 49 14.51 -28.27 -3.44
N CYS A 50 13.20 -28.47 -3.33
CA CYS A 50 12.20 -27.70 -4.07
C CYS A 50 12.24 -26.21 -3.73
N PHE A 51 12.51 -25.86 -2.47
CA PHE A 51 12.69 -24.48 -2.03
C PHE A 51 13.89 -23.84 -2.71
N PHE A 52 15.06 -24.49 -2.70
CA PHE A 52 16.25 -23.97 -3.38
C PHE A 52 16.10 -23.94 -4.91
N LEU A 53 15.48 -24.95 -5.51
CA LEU A 53 15.16 -24.92 -6.94
C LEU A 53 14.28 -23.72 -7.28
N THR A 54 13.24 -23.47 -6.48
CA THR A 54 12.37 -22.29 -6.65
C THR A 54 13.15 -20.99 -6.51
N LEU A 55 14.08 -20.92 -5.55
CA LEU A 55 14.94 -19.75 -5.34
C LEU A 55 15.88 -19.51 -6.53
N VAL A 56 16.44 -20.58 -7.12
CA VAL A 56 17.28 -20.48 -8.33
C VAL A 56 16.51 -19.95 -9.53
N PHE A 57 15.26 -20.39 -9.74
CA PHE A 57 14.43 -19.94 -10.87
C PHE A 57 13.75 -18.59 -10.66
N LYS A 58 13.36 -18.25 -9.42
CA LYS A 58 12.61 -17.04 -9.07
C LYS A 58 13.07 -16.45 -7.74
N PRO A 59 14.29 -15.85 -7.68
CA PRO A 59 14.81 -15.24 -6.47
C PRO A 59 13.94 -14.08 -5.95
N GLN A 60 13.16 -13.44 -6.83
CA GLN A 60 12.23 -12.35 -6.54
C GLN A 60 11.06 -12.72 -5.61
N SER A 61 10.69 -14.00 -5.53
CA SER A 61 9.45 -14.42 -4.87
C SER A 61 9.57 -14.56 -3.35
N LEU A 62 10.79 -14.57 -2.82
CA LEU A 62 11.08 -14.93 -1.42
C LEU A 62 11.70 -13.80 -0.61
N TYR A 63 12.15 -12.73 -1.27
CA TYR A 63 12.69 -11.54 -0.62
C TYR A 63 11.77 -10.37 -0.89
N ALA A 64 11.14 -9.85 0.17
CA ALA A 64 10.38 -8.61 0.05
C ALA A 64 11.36 -7.44 -0.18
N PRO A 65 10.92 -6.32 -0.78
CA PRO A 65 11.76 -5.11 -0.91
C PRO A 65 12.36 -4.66 0.42
N SER A 66 11.66 -4.90 1.52
CA SER A 66 12.08 -4.59 2.90
C SER A 66 13.20 -5.50 3.45
N ASP A 67 13.51 -6.62 2.80
CA ASP A 67 14.58 -7.53 3.22
C ASP A 67 15.95 -7.13 2.66
N PHE A 68 15.99 -6.16 1.75
CA PHE A 68 17.23 -5.61 1.22
C PHE A 68 17.72 -4.49 2.14
N SER A 69 18.97 -4.57 2.60
CA SER A 69 19.60 -3.56 3.46
C SER A 69 19.78 -2.19 2.78
N ASN A 70 19.70 -2.16 1.44
CA ASN A 70 19.84 -0.96 0.63
C ASN A 70 18.89 -1.06 -0.57
N GLU A 71 17.97 -0.11 -0.70
CA GLU A 71 16.95 -0.05 -1.75
C GLU A 71 17.57 0.04 -3.16
N GLU A 72 18.79 0.57 -3.29
CA GLU A 72 19.51 0.60 -4.56
C GLU A 72 19.85 -0.79 -5.10
N HIS A 73 20.18 -1.74 -4.22
CA HIS A 73 20.48 -3.13 -4.62
C HIS A 73 19.25 -3.89 -5.10
N PHE A 74 18.06 -3.59 -4.57
CA PHE A 74 16.80 -4.15 -5.04
C PHE A 74 16.47 -3.65 -6.45
N LEU A 75 16.68 -2.36 -6.71
CA LEU A 75 16.42 -1.75 -8.01
C LEU A 75 17.38 -2.26 -9.10
N ASP A 76 18.66 -2.48 -8.75
CA ASP A 76 19.66 -3.05 -9.66
C ASP A 76 19.44 -4.56 -9.91
N ALA A 77 19.09 -5.35 -8.89
CA ALA A 77 18.77 -6.77 -9.04
C ALA A 77 17.51 -7.02 -9.91
N ASN A 78 16.56 -6.08 -9.88
CA ASN A 78 15.28 -6.21 -10.57
C ASN A 78 15.24 -5.51 -11.93
N LYS A 79 16.37 -4.90 -12.36
CA LYS A 79 16.47 -4.05 -13.57
C LYS A 79 15.47 -2.87 -13.59
N LEU A 80 14.85 -2.54 -12.46
CA LEU A 80 13.88 -1.45 -12.33
C LEU A 80 14.54 -0.10 -12.58
N LYS A 81 15.82 0.05 -12.21
CA LYS A 81 16.61 1.26 -12.48
C LYS A 81 16.69 1.60 -13.98
N GLN A 82 16.80 0.59 -14.85
CA GLN A 82 16.85 0.78 -16.30
C GLN A 82 15.48 1.14 -16.90
N VAL A 83 14.39 0.58 -16.36
CA VAL A 83 13.04 0.89 -16.82
C VAL A 83 12.64 2.30 -16.37
N VAL A 84 12.92 2.64 -15.10
CA VAL A 84 12.66 3.97 -14.54
C VAL A 84 13.53 5.05 -15.19
N SER A 85 14.81 4.79 -15.47
CA SER A 85 15.65 5.79 -16.15
C SER A 85 15.17 6.06 -17.58
N LYS A 86 14.69 5.04 -18.28
CA LYS A 86 14.19 5.16 -19.65
C LYS A 86 12.86 5.92 -19.71
N GLU A 87 11.94 5.64 -18.78
CA GLU A 87 10.70 6.40 -18.62
C GLU A 87 10.98 7.86 -18.22
N THR A 88 11.86 8.09 -17.25
CA THR A 88 12.22 9.44 -16.79
C THR A 88 12.90 10.26 -17.90
N GLU A 89 13.77 9.64 -18.71
CA GLU A 89 14.36 10.29 -19.88
C GLU A 89 13.31 10.64 -20.95
N SER A 90 12.30 9.80 -21.15
CA SER A 90 11.24 10.08 -22.13
C SER A 90 10.35 11.24 -21.68
N VAL A 91 9.97 11.28 -20.39
CA VAL A 91 9.19 12.37 -19.80
C VAL A 91 10.00 13.67 -19.75
N LEU A 92 11.30 13.59 -19.45
CA LEU A 92 12.18 14.76 -19.42
C LEU A 92 12.41 15.32 -20.83
N LYS A 93 12.58 14.47 -21.84
CA LYS A 93 12.68 14.89 -23.25
C LYS A 93 11.38 15.56 -23.70
N GLU A 94 10.23 15.00 -23.38
CA GLU A 94 8.91 15.57 -23.69
C GLU A 94 8.71 16.94 -22.99
N ALA A 95 9.16 17.09 -21.76
CA ALA A 95 9.09 18.37 -21.03
C ALA A 95 10.05 19.45 -21.56
N ILE A 96 11.24 19.06 -22.03
CA ILE A 96 12.20 19.97 -22.68
C ILE A 96 11.67 20.39 -24.06
N GLU A 97 11.13 19.46 -24.84
CA GLU A 97 10.56 19.72 -26.17
C GLU A 97 9.35 20.66 -26.12
N ASN A 98 8.57 20.61 -25.03
CA ASN A 98 7.46 21.53 -24.76
C ASN A 98 7.89 22.90 -24.18
N ASN A 99 9.19 23.23 -24.18
CA ASN A 99 9.76 24.53 -23.80
C ASN A 99 9.32 25.04 -22.40
N MET A 100 9.17 24.13 -21.44
CA MET A 100 8.62 24.41 -20.11
C MET A 100 9.67 24.81 -19.06
N LEU A 101 10.95 25.00 -19.44
CA LEU A 101 12.07 24.92 -18.48
C LEU A 101 13.01 26.13 -18.52
N THR A 102 12.82 27.08 -17.61
CA THR A 102 13.88 27.97 -17.09
C THR A 102 13.66 28.23 -15.60
N GLY A 103 14.51 27.68 -14.72
CA GLY A 103 14.56 28.11 -13.31
C GLY A 103 14.83 27.02 -12.26
N ASP A 104 15.45 27.47 -11.16
CA ASP A 104 16.03 26.71 -10.04
C ASP A 104 15.11 25.64 -9.42
N VAL A 105 15.58 24.39 -9.40
CA VAL A 105 14.85 23.14 -9.09
C VAL A 105 14.12 23.20 -7.73
N LYS A 106 14.66 23.95 -6.77
CA LYS A 106 14.09 24.09 -5.43
C LYS A 106 12.80 24.91 -5.41
N SER A 107 12.76 26.02 -6.16
CA SER A 107 11.57 26.87 -6.27
C SER A 107 10.45 26.20 -7.06
N LEU A 108 10.81 25.33 -8.01
CA LEU A 108 9.87 24.52 -8.77
C LEU A 108 9.23 23.43 -7.91
N SER A 109 10.01 22.72 -7.09
CA SER A 109 9.47 21.72 -6.16
C SER A 109 8.42 22.33 -5.23
N GLU A 110 8.68 23.52 -4.71
CA GLU A 110 7.75 24.26 -3.85
C GLU A 110 6.49 24.71 -4.60
N LYS A 111 6.64 25.23 -5.83
CA LYS A 111 5.50 25.64 -6.66
C LYS A 111 4.65 24.45 -7.11
N VAL A 112 5.28 23.33 -7.45
CA VAL A 112 4.60 22.09 -7.84
C VAL A 112 3.88 21.47 -6.64
N ALA A 113 4.49 21.46 -5.45
CA ALA A 113 3.84 21.00 -4.23
C ALA A 113 2.58 21.84 -3.94
N ASN A 114 2.69 23.17 -4.01
CA ASN A 114 1.57 24.08 -3.77
C ASN A 114 0.45 23.91 -4.82
N LEU A 115 0.79 23.78 -6.10
CA LEU A 115 -0.19 23.53 -7.16
C LEU A 115 -0.86 22.16 -7.02
N THR A 116 -0.11 21.14 -6.60
CA THR A 116 -0.65 19.80 -6.36
C THR A 116 -1.62 19.82 -5.19
N LEU A 117 -1.25 20.48 -4.08
CA LEU A 117 -2.15 20.66 -2.94
C LEU A 117 -3.41 21.45 -3.33
N GLN A 118 -3.28 22.52 -4.10
CA GLN A 118 -4.43 23.29 -4.58
C GLN A 118 -5.36 22.46 -5.48
N ASN A 119 -4.81 21.64 -6.37
CA ASN A 119 -5.60 20.76 -7.24
C ASN A 119 -6.28 19.64 -6.45
N LEU A 120 -5.62 19.09 -5.43
CA LEU A 120 -6.22 18.10 -4.53
C LEU A 120 -7.34 18.74 -3.70
N GLU A 121 -7.14 19.94 -3.15
CA GLU A 121 -8.16 20.68 -2.43
C GLU A 121 -9.36 21.02 -3.31
N ALA A 122 -9.13 21.50 -4.54
CA ALA A 122 -10.19 21.77 -5.50
C ALA A 122 -10.96 20.49 -5.92
N SER A 123 -10.28 19.35 -5.97
CA SER A 123 -10.91 18.05 -6.22
C SER A 123 -11.87 17.65 -5.09
N VAL A 124 -11.46 17.85 -3.83
CA VAL A 124 -12.33 17.61 -2.66
C VAL A 124 -13.52 18.57 -2.66
N ASP A 125 -13.28 19.86 -2.91
CA ASP A 125 -14.34 20.89 -2.98
C ASP A 125 -15.39 20.53 -4.02
N LYS A 126 -14.94 20.06 -5.21
CA LYS A 126 -15.85 19.59 -6.25
C LYS A 126 -16.65 18.37 -5.82
N LYS A 127 -16.02 17.35 -5.22
CA LYS A 127 -16.73 16.15 -4.73
C LYS A 127 -17.80 16.49 -3.69
N VAL A 128 -17.46 17.35 -2.72
CA VAL A 128 -18.38 17.79 -1.67
C VAL A 128 -19.55 18.55 -2.28
N LEU A 129 -19.27 19.49 -3.19
CA LEU A 129 -20.30 20.28 -3.86
C LEU A 129 -21.21 19.42 -4.74
N ASP A 130 -20.65 18.51 -5.54
CA ASP A 130 -21.41 17.59 -6.40
C ASP A 130 -22.35 16.72 -5.55
N TYR A 131 -21.88 16.22 -4.41
CA TYR A 131 -22.67 15.40 -3.50
C TYR A 131 -23.82 16.18 -2.86
N LEU A 132 -23.55 17.40 -2.35
CA LEU A 132 -24.57 18.26 -1.75
C LEU A 132 -25.60 18.74 -2.80
N THR A 133 -25.16 18.95 -4.04
CA THR A 133 -26.05 19.32 -5.16
C THR A 133 -27.01 18.19 -5.52
N GLN A 134 -26.57 16.93 -5.41
CA GLN A 134 -27.44 15.76 -5.60
C GLN A 134 -28.47 15.59 -4.47
N HIS A 135 -28.23 16.20 -3.30
CA HIS A 135 -29.06 16.07 -2.10
C HIS A 135 -29.50 17.44 -1.55
N PRO A 136 -30.28 18.24 -2.31
CA PRO A 136 -30.48 19.65 -2.01
C PRO A 136 -31.28 19.92 -0.72
N ASN A 137 -32.12 18.97 -0.29
CA ASN A 137 -32.97 19.10 0.89
C ASN A 137 -32.41 18.37 2.12
N GLN A 138 -31.11 18.03 2.12
CA GLN A 138 -30.47 17.31 3.22
C GLN A 138 -29.25 18.07 3.73
N ALA A 139 -29.11 18.13 5.05
CA ALA A 139 -27.94 18.67 5.72
C ALA A 139 -27.08 17.52 6.24
N PHE A 140 -25.76 17.64 6.10
CA PHE A 140 -24.82 16.58 6.46
C PHE A 140 -23.76 17.08 7.46
N GLU A 141 -23.41 16.22 8.41
CA GLU A 141 -22.25 16.43 9.29
C GLU A 141 -20.95 16.15 8.51
N ASN A 142 -19.89 16.91 8.82
CA ASN A 142 -18.56 16.71 8.25
C ASN A 142 -18.02 15.27 8.42
N ARG A 143 -18.31 14.61 9.55
CA ARG A 143 -17.90 13.22 9.80
C ARG A 143 -18.57 12.26 8.83
N VAL A 144 -19.86 12.42 8.62
CA VAL A 144 -20.66 11.57 7.72
C VAL A 144 -20.17 11.75 6.28
N LEU A 145 -19.94 12.99 5.84
CA LEU A 145 -19.38 13.28 4.52
C LEU A 145 -17.99 12.65 4.30
N GLY A 146 -17.14 12.62 5.33
CA GLY A 146 -15.84 11.93 5.25
C GLY A 146 -15.97 10.43 4.96
N HIS A 147 -16.95 9.76 5.57
CA HIS A 147 -17.20 8.34 5.29
C HIS A 147 -17.78 8.12 3.88
N ILE A 148 -18.69 8.97 3.44
CA ILE A 148 -19.35 8.83 2.12
C ILE A 148 -18.37 9.09 0.97
N LEU A 149 -17.57 10.14 1.09
CA LEU A 149 -16.63 10.56 0.04
C LEU A 149 -15.28 9.84 0.11
N GLN A 150 -15.11 8.93 1.08
CA GLN A 150 -13.87 8.20 1.36
C GLN A 150 -12.66 9.13 1.53
N ASP A 151 -12.87 10.27 2.17
CA ASP A 151 -11.88 11.33 2.35
C ASP A 151 -11.71 11.69 3.84
N HIS A 152 -10.56 12.25 4.19
CA HIS A 152 -10.22 12.52 5.59
C HIS A 152 -11.13 13.61 6.17
N LYS A 153 -11.66 13.40 7.40
CA LYS A 153 -12.55 14.34 8.11
C LYS A 153 -12.02 15.79 8.11
N ARG A 154 -10.70 15.96 8.25
CA ARG A 154 -10.05 17.29 8.26
C ARG A 154 -10.15 17.97 6.89
N SER A 155 -9.86 17.25 5.80
CA SER A 155 -9.94 17.78 4.44
C SER A 155 -11.37 18.15 4.06
N ILE A 156 -12.35 17.32 4.44
CA ILE A 156 -13.77 17.63 4.27
C ILE A 156 -14.18 18.87 5.08
N LEU A 157 -13.73 19.00 6.33
CA LEU A 157 -14.04 20.17 7.13
C LEU A 157 -13.44 21.46 6.52
N GLU A 158 -12.19 21.41 6.07
CA GLU A 158 -11.52 22.54 5.40
C GLU A 158 -12.27 22.90 4.11
N SER A 159 -12.69 21.91 3.33
CA SER A 159 -13.53 22.08 2.14
C SER A 159 -14.87 22.74 2.45
N LEU A 160 -15.60 22.25 3.45
CA LEU A 160 -16.88 22.83 3.88
C LEU A 160 -16.73 24.29 4.34
N ILE A 161 -15.66 24.61 5.07
CA ILE A 161 -15.37 25.99 5.49
C ILE A 161 -15.09 26.87 4.27
N ARG A 162 -14.31 26.40 3.29
CA ARG A 162 -14.04 27.14 2.04
C ARG A 162 -15.32 27.35 1.23
N LEU A 163 -16.12 26.31 1.04
CA LEU A 163 -17.39 26.38 0.29
C LEU A 163 -18.42 27.28 0.98
N GLU A 164 -18.45 27.28 2.32
CA GLU A 164 -19.30 28.17 3.13
C GLU A 164 -18.85 29.64 2.98
N HIS A 165 -17.54 29.89 3.05
CA HIS A 165 -16.96 31.21 2.80
C HIS A 165 -17.23 31.71 1.37
N ASN A 166 -17.19 30.81 0.39
CA ASN A 166 -17.53 31.11 -1.02
C ASN A 166 -19.04 31.25 -1.26
N GLY A 167 -19.87 31.05 -0.23
CA GLY A 167 -21.32 31.20 -0.30
C GLY A 167 -22.04 30.14 -1.13
N GLN A 168 -21.39 29.01 -1.43
CA GLN A 168 -21.95 27.91 -2.22
C GLN A 168 -22.79 26.96 -1.35
N ILE A 169 -22.46 26.85 -0.06
CA ILE A 169 -23.18 26.05 0.92
C ILE A 169 -23.52 26.91 2.13
N VAL A 170 -24.50 26.48 2.92
CA VAL A 170 -24.87 27.13 4.18
C VAL A 170 -24.72 26.13 5.32
N SER A 171 -24.41 26.64 6.51
CA SER A 171 -24.35 25.82 7.71
C SER A 171 -25.51 26.11 8.65
N GLY A 172 -25.90 25.09 9.41
CA GLY A 172 -26.92 25.15 10.46
C GLY A 172 -26.52 24.29 11.65
N MET A 173 -27.29 24.38 12.74
CA MET A 173 -27.15 23.47 13.88
C MET A 173 -28.32 22.49 13.89
N ASP A 174 -28.00 21.20 13.98
CA ASP A 174 -28.96 20.14 14.28
C ASP A 174 -28.61 19.58 15.67
N GLY A 175 -29.37 20.01 16.68
CA GLY A 175 -29.01 19.79 18.08
C GLY A 175 -27.68 20.46 18.46
N GLU A 176 -26.68 19.65 18.84
CA GLU A 176 -25.33 20.11 19.18
C GLU A 176 -24.33 19.99 18.01
N VAL A 177 -24.77 19.52 16.85
CA VAL A 177 -23.90 19.21 15.70
C VAL A 177 -24.06 20.27 14.61
N LYS A 178 -22.93 20.78 14.11
CA LYS A 178 -22.91 21.67 12.92
C LYS A 178 -23.11 20.82 11.66
N VAL A 179 -24.10 21.17 10.86
CA VAL A 179 -24.45 20.51 9.60
C VAL A 179 -24.36 21.50 8.45
N TRP A 180 -24.06 21.00 7.25
CA TRP A 180 -23.93 21.80 6.03
C TRP A 180 -24.89 21.29 4.96
N GLN A 181 -25.49 22.22 4.20
CA GLN A 181 -26.41 21.93 3.09
C GLN A 181 -26.11 22.85 1.91
N ILE A 182 -26.53 22.44 0.71
CA ILE A 182 -26.37 23.29 -0.48
C ILE A 182 -27.19 24.58 -0.31
N LYS A 183 -26.63 25.71 -0.76
CA LYS A 183 -27.40 26.94 -0.86
C LYS A 183 -28.28 26.85 -2.11
N THR A 184 -29.59 26.68 -1.90
CA THR A 184 -30.58 26.79 -2.99
C THR A 184 -30.87 28.26 -3.29
#